data_AF-A0A285PGZ2-F1
#
_entry.id   AF-A0A285PGZ2-F1
#
_cell.length_a   1.000
_cell.length_b   1.000
_cell.length_c   1.000
_cell.angle_alpha   90.00
_cell.angle_beta   90.00
_cell.angle_gamma   90.00
#
_symmetry.space_group_name_H-M   'P 1'
#
loop_
_entity.id
_entity.type
_entity.pdbx_description
1 polymer ?
#
loop_
_entity_poly.entity_id
_entity_poly.type
_entity_poly.pdbx_seq_one_letter_code
_entity_poly.pdbx_strand_id
1 'polypeptide(L)'
;MRSKLTPLPKTKRRLVRVGLVFAVLCFGVLGFMELYAPSRQLNFRLDVTFEVDGQQITGSGVQKFVLSKSIMSFFPGISYDFDIYGDAVIVDLPNRSSVYVLMNSPRDDGSIDFDSGSYIFFVNSVCKLGEKAGKLGPAGYVRFVGKFTGSCDVEPKDVPVMVRFEDELDPATVERIFPDKAEQVLGADVKFIGARITITDDPVTAGIGDRLTWLSEFGSRSMVSGPSTTNPPFAQIIKHRHFREIEK
;
A
#
# COMPACT_ATOMS: atom_id res chain seq x y z
N MET A 1 -18.80 -34.31 -52.91
CA MET A 1 -18.94 -33.13 -52.03
C MET A 1 -17.62 -32.36 -51.96
N ARG A 2 -17.49 -31.22 -52.65
CA ARG A 2 -16.44 -30.21 -52.40
C ARG A 2 -17.07 -28.83 -52.57
N SER A 3 -17.43 -28.21 -51.45
CA SER A 3 -17.93 -26.83 -51.39
C SER A 3 -16.82 -25.89 -51.86
N LYS A 4 -17.05 -25.19 -52.98
CA LYS A 4 -16.16 -24.12 -53.47
C LYS A 4 -16.37 -22.89 -52.60
N LEU A 5 -15.42 -22.56 -51.73
CA LEU A 5 -15.37 -21.26 -51.06
C LEU A 5 -15.27 -20.16 -52.12
N THR A 6 -16.30 -19.31 -52.19
CA THR A 6 -16.35 -18.14 -53.06
C THR A 6 -15.36 -17.08 -52.57
N PRO A 7 -14.54 -16.48 -53.45
CA PRO A 7 -13.55 -15.49 -53.03
C PRO A 7 -14.21 -14.20 -52.53
N LEU A 8 -13.80 -13.75 -51.34
CA LEU A 8 -14.28 -12.51 -50.72
C LEU A 8 -14.14 -11.29 -51.65
N PRO A 9 -15.16 -10.40 -51.72
CA PRO A 9 -15.15 -9.20 -52.56
C PRO A 9 -13.99 -8.24 -52.20
N LYS A 10 -13.45 -7.54 -53.20
CA LYS A 10 -12.23 -6.70 -53.10
C LYS A 10 -12.25 -5.69 -51.93
N THR A 11 -13.42 -5.12 -51.62
CA THR A 11 -13.64 -4.19 -50.50
C THR A 11 -13.43 -4.87 -49.15
N LYS A 12 -13.92 -6.11 -48.96
CA LYS A 12 -13.67 -6.90 -47.73
C LYS A 12 -12.19 -7.22 -47.56
N ARG A 13 -11.44 -7.47 -48.64
CA ARG A 13 -9.98 -7.69 -48.58
C ARG A 13 -9.18 -6.45 -48.16
N ARG A 14 -9.61 -5.25 -48.57
CA ARG A 14 -9.01 -3.98 -48.11
C ARG A 14 -9.28 -3.73 -46.62
N LEU A 15 -10.53 -3.91 -46.18
CA LEU A 15 -10.92 -3.78 -44.77
C LEU A 15 -10.15 -4.73 -43.86
N VAL A 16 -10.00 -6.01 -44.26
CA VAL A 16 -9.20 -6.99 -43.50
C VAL A 16 -7.73 -6.57 -43.41
N ARG A 17 -7.12 -6.06 -44.49
CA ARG A 17 -5.72 -5.59 -44.47
C ARG A 17 -5.52 -4.35 -43.59
N VAL A 18 -6.43 -3.39 -43.66
CA VAL A 18 -6.38 -2.20 -42.80
C VAL A 18 -6.54 -2.58 -41.34
N GLY A 19 -7.48 -3.48 -41.02
CA GLY A 19 -7.64 -4.01 -39.66
C GLY A 19 -6.40 -4.74 -39.15
N LEU A 20 -5.71 -5.51 -40.01
CA LEU A 20 -4.47 -6.22 -39.65
C LEU A 20 -3.30 -5.26 -39.37
N VAL A 21 -3.14 -4.21 -40.17
CA VAL A 21 -2.12 -3.17 -39.94
C VAL A 21 -2.40 -2.42 -38.65
N PHE A 22 -3.66 -2.07 -38.39
CA PHE A 22 -4.05 -1.40 -37.15
C PHE A 22 -3.80 -2.29 -35.93
N ALA A 23 -4.15 -3.58 -36.01
CA ALA A 23 -3.86 -4.55 -34.96
C ALA A 23 -2.34 -4.66 -34.68
N VAL A 24 -1.50 -4.77 -35.71
CA VAL A 24 -0.03 -4.83 -35.56
C VAL A 24 0.52 -3.55 -34.93
N LEU A 25 0.03 -2.37 -35.32
CA LEU A 25 0.41 -1.10 -34.69
C LEU A 25 -0.02 -1.05 -33.23
N CYS A 26 -1.25 -1.46 -32.91
CA CYS A 26 -1.72 -1.52 -31.52
C CYS A 26 -0.89 -2.51 -30.67
N PHE A 27 -0.60 -3.71 -31.17
CA PHE A 27 0.25 -4.67 -30.48
C PHE A 27 1.70 -4.17 -30.35
N GLY A 28 2.21 -3.48 -31.38
CA GLY A 28 3.51 -2.83 -31.35
C GLY A 28 3.60 -1.74 -30.29
N VAL A 29 2.57 -0.89 -30.18
CA VAL A 29 2.47 0.17 -29.17
C VAL A 29 2.30 -0.42 -27.77
N LEU A 30 1.44 -1.42 -27.57
CA LEU A 30 1.27 -2.08 -26.27
C LEU A 30 2.56 -2.80 -25.82
N GLY A 31 3.22 -3.51 -26.73
CA GLY A 31 4.52 -4.14 -26.47
C GLY A 31 5.61 -3.12 -26.18
N PHE A 32 5.62 -2.00 -26.90
CA PHE A 32 6.53 -0.87 -26.65
C PHE A 32 6.27 -0.26 -25.27
N MET A 33 5.02 -0.06 -24.86
CA MET A 33 4.68 0.45 -23.53
C MET A 33 5.13 -0.50 -22.41
N GLU A 34 4.90 -1.81 -22.54
CA GLU A 34 5.36 -2.80 -21.55
C GLU A 34 6.91 -2.88 -21.45
N LEU A 35 7.62 -2.63 -22.55
CA LEU A 35 9.08 -2.57 -22.60
C LEU A 35 9.64 -1.27 -22.00
N TYR A 36 8.99 -0.13 -22.27
CA TYR A 36 9.50 1.20 -21.95
C TYR A 36 8.89 1.84 -20.70
N ALA A 37 7.74 1.39 -20.21
CA ALA A 37 7.06 1.88 -19.02
C ALA A 37 6.40 0.72 -18.23
N PRO A 38 7.20 -0.25 -17.72
CA PRO A 38 6.64 -1.39 -17.00
C PRO A 38 5.95 -0.93 -15.71
N SER A 39 4.83 -1.58 -15.40
CA SER A 39 4.17 -1.52 -14.10
C SER A 39 4.09 -2.92 -13.50
N ARG A 40 4.42 -3.04 -12.22
CA ARG A 40 4.32 -4.30 -11.47
C ARG A 40 3.61 -4.05 -10.16
N GLN A 41 2.79 -4.99 -9.78
CA GLN A 41 2.08 -4.99 -8.51
C GLN A 41 2.41 -6.27 -7.75
N LEU A 42 2.44 -6.17 -6.43
CA LEU A 42 2.50 -7.31 -5.53
C LEU A 42 1.63 -7.03 -4.32
N ASN A 43 1.10 -8.10 -3.72
CA ASN A 43 0.43 -7.99 -2.45
C ASN A 43 1.40 -8.40 -1.34
N PHE A 44 1.30 -7.73 -0.20
CA PHE A 44 2.07 -8.07 0.98
C PHE A 44 1.14 -8.09 2.19
N ARG A 45 1.29 -9.10 3.03
CA ARG A 45 0.65 -9.19 4.34
C ARG A 45 1.57 -8.57 5.37
N LEU A 46 1.04 -7.62 6.14
CA LEU A 46 1.68 -7.10 7.34
C LEU A 46 1.08 -7.80 8.55
N ASP A 47 1.90 -8.59 9.23
CA ASP A 47 1.57 -9.28 10.48
C ASP A 47 2.15 -8.46 11.64
N VAL A 48 1.32 -8.12 12.64
CA VAL A 48 1.71 -7.31 13.80
C VAL A 48 1.32 -8.04 15.08
N THR A 49 2.29 -8.29 15.94
CA THR A 49 2.13 -9.15 17.12
C THR A 49 2.34 -8.37 18.40
N PHE A 50 1.40 -8.55 19.32
CA PHE A 50 1.47 -8.12 20.71
C PHE A 50 1.45 -9.33 21.64
N GLU A 51 2.01 -9.19 22.82
CA GLU A 51 1.76 -10.08 23.96
C GLU A 51 0.75 -9.40 24.87
N VAL A 52 -0.30 -10.13 25.26
CA VAL A 52 -1.34 -9.71 26.20
C VAL A 52 -1.50 -10.82 27.22
N ASP A 53 -1.28 -10.52 28.50
CA ASP A 53 -1.38 -11.50 29.60
C ASP A 53 -0.52 -12.77 29.34
N GLY A 54 0.64 -12.60 28.70
CA GLY A 54 1.56 -13.69 28.31
C GLY A 54 1.15 -14.49 27.07
N GLN A 55 0.09 -14.11 26.37
CA GLN A 55 -0.34 -14.73 25.11
C GLN A 55 -0.04 -13.83 23.91
N GLN A 56 0.47 -14.41 22.83
CA GLN A 56 0.71 -13.66 21.60
C GLN A 56 -0.58 -13.52 20.78
N ILE A 57 -0.96 -12.28 20.51
CA ILE A 57 -2.08 -11.87 19.68
C ILE A 57 -1.53 -11.19 18.43
N THR A 58 -1.89 -11.70 17.26
CA THR A 58 -1.44 -11.17 15.98
C THR A 58 -2.62 -10.67 15.18
N GLY A 59 -2.54 -9.43 14.71
CA GLY A 59 -3.40 -8.92 13.66
C GLY A 59 -2.66 -8.90 12.32
N SER A 60 -3.41 -9.13 11.24
CA SER A 60 -2.85 -9.25 9.90
C SER A 60 -3.71 -8.48 8.91
N GLY A 61 -3.07 -7.80 7.95
CA GLY A 61 -3.76 -7.18 6.83
C GLY A 61 -2.92 -7.23 5.57
N VAL A 62 -3.57 -7.49 4.44
CA VAL A 62 -2.95 -7.55 3.12
C VAL A 62 -3.14 -6.22 2.42
N GLN A 63 -2.05 -5.66 1.92
CA GLN A 63 -2.02 -4.42 1.16
C GLN A 63 -1.35 -4.66 -0.19
N LYS A 64 -1.66 -3.80 -1.16
CA LYS A 64 -1.09 -3.87 -2.51
C LYS A 64 -0.05 -2.78 -2.67
N PHE A 65 1.12 -3.17 -3.18
CA PHE A 65 2.20 -2.28 -3.58
C PHE A 65 2.30 -2.28 -5.11
N VAL A 66 2.19 -1.11 -5.72
CA VAL A 66 2.32 -0.90 -7.17
C VAL A 66 3.56 -0.06 -7.43
N LEU A 67 4.37 -0.54 -8.36
CA LEU A 67 5.58 0.11 -8.82
C LEU A 67 5.51 0.26 -10.33
N SER A 68 5.53 1.50 -10.81
CA SER A 68 5.57 1.78 -12.23
C SER A 68 6.76 2.66 -12.59
N LYS A 69 7.24 2.55 -13.83
CA LYS A 69 8.17 3.54 -14.36
C LYS A 69 7.38 4.79 -14.75
N SER A 70 7.72 5.94 -14.18
CA SER A 70 7.03 7.19 -14.42
C SER A 70 7.13 7.61 -15.89
N ILE A 71 6.01 8.05 -16.46
CA ILE A 71 5.93 8.49 -17.86
C ILE A 71 6.66 9.82 -18.09
N MET A 72 6.94 10.58 -17.02
CA MET A 72 7.71 11.83 -17.05
C MET A 72 9.24 11.60 -17.22
N SER A 73 9.66 10.34 -17.33
CA SER A 73 11.02 9.86 -17.62
C SER A 73 11.61 10.26 -18.98
N PHE A 74 11.02 11.22 -19.71
CA PHE A 74 11.68 11.84 -20.88
C PHE A 74 12.89 12.71 -20.46
N PHE A 75 13.04 13.02 -19.17
CA PHE A 75 14.20 13.71 -18.60
C PHE A 75 15.15 12.71 -17.91
N PRO A 76 16.48 12.84 -18.07
CA PRO A 76 17.44 11.95 -17.43
C PRO A 76 17.47 12.16 -15.91
N GLY A 77 17.08 11.12 -15.18
CA GLY A 77 16.89 11.12 -13.73
C GLY A 77 15.72 10.20 -13.42
N ILE A 78 15.99 9.09 -12.76
CA ILE A 78 15.02 8.00 -12.55
C ILE A 78 13.77 8.53 -11.85
N SER A 79 12.57 8.33 -12.43
CA SER A 79 11.30 8.52 -11.74
C SER A 79 10.52 7.21 -11.81
N TYR A 80 10.47 6.48 -10.69
CA TYR A 80 9.45 5.47 -10.49
C TYR A 80 8.31 6.12 -9.73
N ASP A 81 7.09 5.68 -10.01
CA ASP A 81 5.93 6.01 -9.21
C ASP A 81 5.60 4.79 -8.34
N PHE A 82 5.39 5.06 -7.05
CA PHE A 82 5.06 4.07 -6.03
C PHE A 82 3.66 4.38 -5.51
N ASP A 83 2.79 3.39 -5.54
CA ASP A 83 1.45 3.47 -4.96
C ASP A 83 1.25 2.32 -3.98
N ILE A 84 0.50 2.59 -2.91
CA ILE A 84 0.05 1.56 -1.97
C ILE A 84 -1.45 1.68 -1.76
N TYR A 85 -2.12 0.55 -1.76
CA TYR A 85 -3.56 0.44 -1.57
C TYR A 85 -3.92 -0.62 -0.52
N GLY A 86 -5.05 -0.43 0.12
CA GLY A 86 -5.59 -1.35 1.13
C GLY A 86 -6.07 -0.61 2.36
N ASP A 87 -6.34 -1.40 3.40
CA ASP A 87 -6.75 -0.92 4.71
C ASP A 87 -5.58 -1.07 5.72
N ALA A 88 -5.61 -0.25 6.77
CA ALA A 88 -4.74 -0.39 7.93
C ALA A 88 -4.97 -1.75 8.61
N VAL A 89 -3.90 -2.30 9.20
CA VAL A 89 -4.00 -3.58 9.92
C VAL A 89 -4.70 -3.34 11.26
N ILE A 90 -5.61 -4.24 11.62
CA ILE A 90 -6.31 -4.20 12.90
C ILE A 90 -5.81 -5.37 13.75
N VAL A 91 -5.43 -5.09 14.99
CA VAL A 91 -5.10 -6.07 16.02
C VAL A 91 -6.15 -5.95 17.13
N ASP A 92 -7.09 -6.89 17.18
CA ASP A 92 -8.10 -6.96 18.22
C ASP A 92 -7.49 -7.59 19.49
N LEU A 93 -7.23 -6.76 20.51
CA LEU A 93 -6.71 -7.22 21.78
C LEU A 93 -7.86 -7.69 22.68
N PRO A 94 -7.84 -8.93 23.21
CA PRO A 94 -8.93 -9.44 24.04
C PRO A 94 -9.20 -8.57 25.26
N ASN A 95 -10.47 -8.19 25.49
CA ASN A 95 -10.90 -7.34 26.62
C ASN A 95 -10.20 -5.98 26.69
N ARG A 96 -9.70 -5.45 25.57
CA ARG A 96 -8.98 -4.17 25.45
C ARG A 96 -9.40 -3.46 24.16
N SER A 97 -8.98 -2.20 24.01
CA SER A 97 -9.12 -1.47 22.75
C SER A 97 -8.30 -2.14 21.64
N SER A 98 -8.79 -2.05 20.41
CA SER A 98 -8.07 -2.55 19.24
C SER A 98 -6.97 -1.58 18.82
N VAL A 99 -5.92 -2.15 18.23
CA VAL A 99 -4.79 -1.39 17.69
C VAL A 99 -4.92 -1.33 16.18
N TYR A 100 -4.78 -0.12 15.63
CA TYR A 100 -4.79 0.16 14.20
C TYR A 100 -3.38 0.53 13.76
N VAL A 101 -2.84 -0.20 12.80
CA VAL A 101 -1.50 0.02 12.24
C VAL A 101 -1.65 0.70 10.90
N LEU A 102 -1.40 2.01 10.91
CA LEU A 102 -1.72 2.91 9.83
C LEU A 102 -0.81 2.72 8.62
N MET A 103 -1.30 3.13 7.46
CA MET A 103 -0.55 3.30 6.21
C MET A 103 0.26 4.61 6.23
N ASN A 104 1.05 4.78 7.29
CA ASN A 104 1.95 5.92 7.49
C ASN A 104 3.20 5.44 8.25
N SER A 105 4.39 5.72 7.71
CA SER A 105 5.65 5.40 8.39
C SER A 105 6.14 6.59 9.20
N PRO A 106 6.61 6.38 10.45
CA PRO A 106 7.27 7.42 11.22
C PRO A 106 8.59 7.82 10.55
N ARG A 107 9.08 9.02 10.87
CA ARG A 107 10.44 9.45 10.55
C ARG A 107 11.44 8.85 11.54
N ASP A 108 12.73 8.97 11.25
CA ASP A 108 13.83 8.49 12.11
C ASP A 108 13.80 9.07 13.54
N ASP A 109 13.29 10.30 13.70
CA ASP A 109 13.10 10.96 15.00
C ASP A 109 11.79 10.57 15.70
N GLY A 110 11.04 9.63 15.13
CA GLY A 110 9.73 9.21 15.60
C GLY A 110 8.61 10.21 15.30
N SER A 111 8.88 11.35 14.66
CA SER A 111 7.82 12.26 14.20
C SER A 111 7.02 11.63 13.06
N ILE A 112 5.83 12.15 12.80
CA ILE A 112 4.96 11.64 11.74
C ILE A 112 4.99 12.63 10.59
N ASP A 113 5.10 12.11 9.36
CA ASP A 113 4.89 12.93 8.19
C ASP A 113 3.39 13.17 7.96
N PHE A 114 3.05 14.42 7.74
CA PHE A 114 1.70 14.86 7.39
C PHE A 114 1.30 14.36 5.99
N ASP A 115 2.27 13.93 5.18
CA ASP A 115 2.06 13.29 3.88
C ASP A 115 2.14 11.75 3.92
N SER A 116 1.34 11.05 3.13
CA SER A 116 1.38 9.58 3.01
C SER A 116 2.63 9.08 2.26
N GLY A 117 3.43 10.01 1.74
CA GLY A 117 4.60 9.73 0.91
C GLY A 117 5.74 8.98 1.63
N SER A 118 5.74 8.87 2.95
CA SER A 118 6.72 8.00 3.63
C SER A 118 6.35 6.51 3.47
N TYR A 119 5.06 6.19 3.55
CA TYR A 119 4.59 4.80 3.55
C TYR A 119 4.73 4.13 2.19
N ILE A 120 4.62 4.87 1.07
CA ILE A 120 4.78 4.31 -0.28
C ILE A 120 6.14 3.62 -0.49
N PHE A 121 7.15 3.94 0.31
CA PHE A 121 8.46 3.29 0.29
C PHE A 121 8.61 2.15 1.30
N PHE A 122 7.61 1.87 2.13
CA PHE A 122 7.68 0.96 3.28
C PHE A 122 8.25 -0.42 2.90
N VAL A 123 7.64 -1.10 1.91
CA VAL A 123 8.09 -2.42 1.45
C VAL A 123 9.51 -2.34 0.88
N ASN A 124 9.81 -1.30 0.08
CA ASN A 124 11.15 -1.13 -0.50
C ASN A 124 12.22 -0.98 0.58
N SER A 125 11.96 -0.18 1.61
CA SER A 125 12.88 0.10 2.71
C SER A 125 13.06 -1.12 3.63
N VAL A 126 11.98 -1.68 4.17
CA VAL A 126 12.04 -2.81 5.11
C VAL A 126 12.65 -4.04 4.45
N CYS A 127 12.24 -4.36 3.22
CA CYS A 127 12.77 -5.52 2.52
C CYS A 127 14.12 -5.27 1.83
N LYS A 128 14.67 -4.05 1.93
CA LYS A 128 15.93 -3.62 1.30
C LYS A 128 15.98 -3.97 -0.19
N LEU A 129 14.89 -3.70 -0.90
CA LEU A 129 14.73 -4.14 -2.30
C LEU A 129 15.75 -3.47 -3.22
N GLY A 130 16.10 -2.20 -2.96
CA GLY A 130 17.17 -1.49 -3.69
C GLY A 130 18.53 -2.18 -3.58
N GLU A 131 18.92 -2.59 -2.37
CA GLU A 131 20.18 -3.31 -2.14
C GLU A 131 20.19 -4.68 -2.81
N LYS A 132 19.09 -5.44 -2.67
CA LYS A 132 18.94 -6.76 -3.29
C LYS A 132 18.91 -6.71 -4.82
N ALA A 133 18.34 -5.65 -5.38
CA ALA A 133 18.32 -5.41 -6.82
C ALA A 133 19.72 -5.04 -7.36
N GLY A 134 20.59 -4.43 -6.56
CA GLY A 134 21.91 -3.98 -7.00
C GLY A 134 21.82 -2.86 -8.05
N LYS A 135 22.70 -2.90 -9.06
CA LYS A 135 22.84 -1.84 -10.08
C LYS A 135 21.88 -1.99 -11.27
N LEU A 136 20.64 -2.43 -11.04
CA LEU A 136 19.65 -2.53 -12.11
C LEU A 136 19.19 -1.13 -12.55
N GLY A 137 19.05 -0.94 -13.86
CA GLY A 137 18.36 0.24 -14.39
C GLY A 137 16.85 0.17 -14.13
N PRO A 138 16.09 1.24 -14.43
CA PRO A 138 14.68 1.35 -14.07
C PRO A 138 13.78 0.18 -14.40
N ALA A 139 13.72 -0.21 -15.68
CA ALA A 139 12.92 -1.36 -16.07
C ALA A 139 13.40 -2.68 -15.43
N GLY A 140 14.69 -2.79 -15.11
CA GLY A 140 15.25 -3.93 -14.41
C GLY A 140 14.75 -4.01 -12.96
N TYR A 141 14.77 -2.89 -12.25
CA TYR A 141 14.30 -2.80 -10.87
C TYR A 141 12.80 -3.12 -10.76
N VAL A 142 11.95 -2.52 -11.62
CA VAL A 142 10.51 -2.82 -11.65
C VAL A 142 10.25 -4.32 -11.86
N ARG A 143 10.97 -4.95 -12.79
CA ARG A 143 10.86 -6.40 -13.04
C ARG A 143 11.37 -7.26 -11.88
N PHE A 144 12.39 -6.80 -11.16
CA PHE A 144 12.89 -7.47 -9.97
C PHE A 144 11.84 -7.45 -8.86
N VAL A 145 11.27 -6.27 -8.56
CA VAL A 145 10.23 -6.11 -7.54
C VAL A 145 9.02 -6.98 -7.84
N GLY A 146 8.55 -7.00 -9.09
CA GLY A 146 7.41 -7.85 -9.49
C GLY A 146 7.64 -9.36 -9.42
N LYS A 147 8.86 -9.81 -9.08
CA LYS A 147 9.21 -11.21 -8.84
C LYS A 147 9.71 -11.46 -7.43
N PHE A 148 9.71 -10.43 -6.58
CA PHE A 148 10.17 -10.56 -5.22
C PHE A 148 9.21 -11.44 -4.43
N THR A 149 9.75 -12.35 -3.62
CA THR A 149 9.00 -13.29 -2.78
C THR A 149 9.68 -13.43 -1.42
N GLY A 150 8.93 -13.88 -0.42
CA GLY A 150 9.44 -14.15 0.92
C GLY A 150 8.97 -13.13 1.95
N SER A 151 9.72 -13.05 3.05
CA SER A 151 9.34 -12.24 4.22
C SER A 151 10.48 -11.35 4.70
N CYS A 152 10.12 -10.28 5.40
CA CYS A 152 11.03 -9.27 5.94
C CYS A 152 10.55 -8.89 7.34
N ASP A 153 11.42 -8.97 8.34
CA ASP A 153 11.10 -8.48 9.68
C ASP A 153 11.19 -6.96 9.70
N VAL A 154 10.23 -6.33 10.38
CA VAL A 154 10.14 -4.87 10.51
C VAL A 154 10.83 -4.47 11.81
N GLU A 155 11.87 -3.64 11.73
CA GLU A 155 12.53 -3.11 12.93
C GLU A 155 11.55 -2.19 13.69
N PRO A 156 11.60 -2.12 15.04
CA PRO A 156 10.67 -1.31 15.82
C PRO A 156 10.53 0.15 15.37
N LYS A 157 11.61 0.78 14.90
CA LYS A 157 11.60 2.16 14.37
C LYS A 157 10.88 2.31 13.03
N ASP A 158 10.80 1.23 12.25
CA ASP A 158 10.20 1.19 10.91
C ASP A 158 8.75 0.72 10.96
N VAL A 159 8.27 0.29 12.14
CA VAL A 159 6.88 -0.11 12.36
C VAL A 159 5.97 1.07 11.99
N PRO A 160 4.96 0.86 11.14
CA PRO A 160 4.04 1.92 10.77
C PRO A 160 3.32 2.47 12.02
N VAL A 161 2.86 3.71 11.94
CA VAL A 161 2.24 4.39 13.07
C VAL A 161 1.09 3.55 13.62
N MET A 162 1.18 3.20 14.91
CA MET A 162 0.13 2.46 15.61
C MET A 162 -0.73 3.43 16.42
N VAL A 163 -2.03 3.22 16.40
CA VAL A 163 -2.99 4.02 17.17
C VAL A 163 -4.05 3.13 17.81
N ARG A 164 -4.68 3.64 18.85
CA ARG A 164 -5.97 3.14 19.35
C ARG A 164 -6.97 4.28 19.40
N PHE A 165 -8.23 3.93 19.57
CA PHE A 165 -9.28 4.86 19.94
C PHE A 165 -9.81 4.47 21.33
N GLU A 166 -10.09 5.46 22.17
CA GLU A 166 -10.88 5.23 23.37
C GLU A 166 -12.33 4.90 22.98
N ASP A 167 -12.87 5.63 22.00
CA ASP A 167 -14.16 5.38 21.36
C ASP A 167 -13.99 5.35 19.83
N GLU A 168 -14.24 4.20 19.20
CA GLU A 168 -14.13 4.04 17.74
C GLU A 168 -15.14 4.90 16.95
N LEU A 169 -16.20 5.39 17.61
CA LEU A 169 -17.18 6.30 17.03
C LEU A 169 -16.75 7.77 17.07
N ASP A 170 -15.75 8.11 17.90
CA ASP A 170 -15.20 9.46 18.00
C ASP A 170 -13.72 9.49 17.58
N PRO A 171 -13.40 9.92 16.33
CA PRO A 171 -12.02 9.96 15.84
C PRO A 171 -11.12 10.93 16.63
N ALA A 172 -11.68 11.84 17.44
CA ALA A 172 -10.90 12.73 18.28
C ALA A 172 -10.24 12.00 19.46
N THR A 173 -10.72 10.81 19.82
CA THR A 173 -10.18 9.97 20.91
C THR A 173 -8.96 9.15 20.50
N VAL A 174 -8.40 9.40 19.32
CA VAL A 174 -7.23 8.67 18.82
C VAL A 174 -5.99 8.98 19.66
N GLU A 175 -5.31 7.91 20.06
CA GLU A 175 -4.05 7.97 20.79
C GLU A 175 -2.96 7.19 20.06
N ARG A 176 -1.76 7.76 20.03
CA ARG A 176 -0.60 7.11 19.42
C ARG A 176 -0.03 6.05 20.36
N ILE A 177 0.32 4.91 19.79
CA ILE A 177 1.06 3.84 20.47
C ILE A 177 2.47 3.82 19.90
N PHE A 178 3.47 3.89 20.79
CA PHE A 178 4.86 3.68 20.41
C PHE A 178 5.24 2.21 20.68
N PRO A 179 5.93 1.52 19.75
CA PRO A 179 6.32 0.12 19.94
C PRO A 179 7.05 -0.17 21.25
N ASP A 180 7.95 0.72 21.67
CA ASP A 180 8.77 0.58 22.89
C ASP A 180 8.05 0.99 24.19
N LYS A 181 6.82 1.51 24.08
CA LYS A 181 6.03 2.03 25.21
C LYS A 181 4.55 1.65 25.09
N ALA A 182 4.27 0.52 24.47
CA ALA A 182 2.91 0.07 24.20
C ALA A 182 2.08 -0.04 25.49
N GLU A 183 2.72 -0.47 26.58
CA GLU A 183 2.13 -0.65 27.90
C GLU A 183 1.60 0.64 28.53
N GLN A 184 2.14 1.81 28.14
CA GLN A 184 1.70 3.11 28.66
C GLN A 184 0.30 3.49 28.18
N VAL A 185 -0.10 2.95 27.02
CA VAL A 185 -1.35 3.27 26.33
C VAL A 185 -2.33 2.09 26.37
N LEU A 186 -1.81 0.86 26.29
CA LEU A 186 -2.61 -0.37 26.22
C LEU A 186 -2.74 -1.11 27.55
N GLY A 187 -1.98 -0.70 28.58
CA GLY A 187 -1.95 -1.31 29.91
C GLY A 187 -0.68 -2.12 30.17
N ALA A 188 -0.33 -2.28 31.46
CA ALA A 188 0.95 -2.82 31.91
C ALA A 188 1.27 -4.24 31.40
N ASP A 189 0.25 -5.05 31.12
CA ASP A 189 0.38 -6.43 30.67
C ASP A 189 0.38 -6.59 29.14
N VAL A 190 0.46 -5.48 28.40
CA VAL A 190 0.52 -5.46 26.93
C VAL A 190 1.89 -5.03 26.45
N LYS A 191 2.51 -5.84 25.58
CA LYS A 191 3.82 -5.55 24.99
C LYS A 191 3.80 -5.73 23.48
N PHE A 192 4.44 -4.84 22.75
CA PHE A 192 4.72 -5.06 21.34
C PHE A 192 5.83 -6.10 21.18
N ILE A 193 5.60 -7.10 20.32
CA ILE A 193 6.57 -8.18 20.09
C ILE A 193 7.30 -8.00 18.77
N GLY A 194 6.60 -7.59 17.72
CA GLY A 194 7.22 -7.39 16.42
C GLY A 194 6.21 -7.22 15.29
N ALA A 195 6.74 -6.91 14.11
CA ALA A 195 5.97 -6.89 12.88
C ALA A 195 6.77 -7.54 11.74
N ARG A 196 6.05 -8.12 10.78
CA ARG A 196 6.63 -8.84 9.65
C ARG A 196 5.84 -8.57 8.37
N ILE A 197 6.56 -8.30 7.30
CA ILE A 197 6.01 -8.28 5.93
C ILE A 197 6.19 -9.68 5.32
N THR A 198 5.15 -10.19 4.66
CA THR A 198 5.21 -11.42 3.85
C THR A 198 4.57 -11.16 2.49
N ILE A 199 5.31 -11.36 1.40
CA ILE A 199 4.73 -11.28 0.05
C ILE A 199 3.77 -12.44 -0.14
N THR A 200 2.55 -12.16 -0.63
CA THR A 200 1.46 -13.12 -0.73
C THR A 200 0.63 -12.90 -1.99
N ASP A 201 -0.13 -13.92 -2.39
CA ASP A 201 -1.15 -13.84 -3.44
C ASP A 201 -2.57 -13.62 -2.87
N ASP A 202 -2.69 -13.54 -1.53
CA ASP A 202 -3.95 -13.26 -0.85
C ASP A 202 -4.56 -11.93 -1.33
N PRO A 203 -5.89 -11.79 -1.37
CA PRO A 203 -6.53 -10.55 -1.75
C PRO A 203 -6.26 -9.44 -0.73
N VAL A 204 -6.22 -8.20 -1.20
CA VAL A 204 -6.11 -7.00 -0.34
C VAL A 204 -7.24 -7.02 0.69
N THR A 205 -6.87 -6.83 1.96
CA THR A 205 -7.83 -6.76 3.06
C THR A 205 -8.67 -5.50 2.92
N ALA A 206 -9.97 -5.66 3.14
CA ALA A 206 -10.94 -4.59 3.15
C ALA A 206 -11.90 -4.78 4.34
N GLY A 207 -12.49 -3.68 4.81
CA GLY A 207 -13.54 -3.68 5.83
C GLY A 207 -13.35 -2.64 6.94
N ILE A 208 -12.22 -1.91 6.96
CA ILE A 208 -11.99 -0.92 8.01
C ILE A 208 -13.03 0.21 8.00
N GLY A 209 -13.56 0.54 6.80
CA GLY A 209 -14.62 1.54 6.67
C GLY A 209 -15.98 1.10 7.23
N ASP A 210 -16.23 -0.21 7.32
CA ASP A 210 -17.47 -0.72 7.93
C ASP A 210 -17.40 -0.65 9.46
N ARG A 211 -16.18 -0.71 10.01
CA ARG A 211 -15.90 -0.60 11.45
C ARG A 211 -15.79 0.86 11.90
N LEU A 212 -14.91 1.61 11.26
CA LEU A 212 -14.70 3.03 11.48
C LEU A 212 -15.58 3.81 10.49
N THR A 213 -16.88 3.89 10.79
CA THR A 213 -17.90 4.40 9.86
C THR A 213 -17.65 5.84 9.39
N TRP A 214 -17.01 6.67 10.23
CA TRP A 214 -16.60 8.02 9.88
C TRP A 214 -15.56 8.09 8.74
N LEU A 215 -14.84 7.00 8.43
CA LEU A 215 -13.96 6.95 7.25
C LEU A 215 -14.73 7.04 5.93
N SER A 216 -16.02 6.66 5.93
CA SER A 216 -16.90 6.72 4.77
C SER A 216 -17.50 8.10 4.51
N GLU A 217 -17.29 9.07 5.40
CA GLU A 217 -17.74 10.45 5.23
C GLU A 217 -16.83 11.15 4.20
N PHE A 218 -17.13 10.92 2.92
CA PHE A 218 -16.41 11.43 1.76
C PHE A 218 -16.50 12.96 1.68
N GLY A 219 -15.58 13.67 2.33
CA GLY A 219 -15.45 15.12 2.18
C GLY A 219 -14.27 15.74 2.91
N SER A 220 -13.91 15.24 4.10
CA SER A 220 -12.77 15.74 4.86
C SER A 220 -11.53 14.87 4.62
N ARG A 221 -10.42 15.51 4.21
CA ARG A 221 -9.11 14.84 4.18
C ARG A 221 -8.58 14.56 5.60
N SER A 222 -9.10 15.26 6.60
CA SER A 222 -8.75 15.11 8.02
C SER A 222 -9.88 14.43 8.77
N MET A 223 -9.54 13.67 9.83
CA MET A 223 -10.53 13.00 10.68
C MET A 223 -11.29 13.99 11.58
N VAL A 224 -10.63 15.09 11.96
CA VAL A 224 -11.19 16.09 12.89
C VAL A 224 -11.01 17.47 12.30
N SER A 225 -12.08 18.25 12.22
CA SER A 225 -12.01 19.65 11.81
C SER A 225 -11.46 20.52 12.93
N GLY A 226 -10.56 21.45 12.61
CA GLY A 226 -10.05 22.43 13.55
C GLY A 226 -9.28 23.56 12.87
N PRO A 227 -9.00 24.67 13.57
CA PRO A 227 -8.16 25.73 13.02
C PRO A 227 -6.75 25.19 12.76
N SER A 228 -6.12 25.61 11.66
CA SER A 228 -4.71 25.29 11.41
C SER A 228 -3.85 25.99 12.46
N THR A 229 -3.25 25.20 13.36
CA THR A 229 -2.33 25.70 14.39
C THR A 229 -0.90 25.26 14.07
N THR A 230 0.09 25.89 14.70
CA THR A 230 1.50 25.50 14.55
C THR A 230 1.81 24.13 15.17
N ASN A 231 1.03 23.71 16.17
CA ASN A 231 1.15 22.42 16.86
C ASN A 231 -0.24 21.77 16.96
N PRO A 232 -0.78 21.22 15.85
CA PRO A 232 -2.09 20.59 15.88
C PRO A 232 -2.09 19.34 16.77
N PRO A 233 -3.20 19.05 17.48
CA PRO A 233 -3.40 17.78 18.16
C PRO A 233 -3.21 16.60 17.21
N PHE A 234 -2.80 15.45 17.77
CA PHE A 234 -2.56 14.23 16.99
C PHE A 234 -3.74 13.82 16.11
N ALA A 235 -4.97 13.93 16.61
CA ALA A 235 -6.19 13.64 15.86
C ALA A 235 -6.38 14.51 14.61
N GLN A 236 -5.87 15.74 14.59
CA GLN A 236 -5.95 16.62 13.41
C GLN A 236 -4.89 16.30 12.35
N ILE A 237 -3.80 15.65 12.77
CA ILE A 237 -2.67 15.28 11.91
C ILE A 237 -3.01 14.05 11.06
N ILE A 238 -3.71 13.09 11.65
CA ILE A 238 -4.09 11.87 10.95
C ILE A 238 -5.23 12.15 9.96
N LYS A 239 -5.16 11.44 8.83
CA LYS A 239 -6.03 11.60 7.67
C LYS A 239 -6.69 10.27 7.34
N HIS A 240 -7.83 10.30 6.67
CA HIS A 240 -8.56 9.08 6.27
C HIS A 240 -7.68 8.13 5.46
N ARG A 241 -6.84 8.67 4.56
CA ARG A 241 -5.88 7.89 3.76
C ARG A 241 -4.84 7.10 4.56
N HIS A 242 -4.58 7.47 5.82
CA HIS A 242 -3.69 6.69 6.68
C HIS A 242 -4.36 5.41 7.18
N PHE A 243 -5.69 5.33 7.13
CA PHE A 243 -6.43 4.10 7.42
C PHE A 243 -6.78 3.32 6.18
N ARG A 244 -6.97 4.01 5.05
CA ARG A 244 -7.50 3.39 3.84
C ARG A 244 -7.13 4.17 2.58
N GLU A 245 -6.48 3.49 1.64
CA GLU A 245 -6.24 4.01 0.30
C GLU A 245 -6.85 3.05 -0.74
N ILE A 246 -7.75 3.57 -1.57
CA ILE A 246 -8.50 2.78 -2.56
C ILE A 246 -7.92 3.08 -3.95
N GLU A 247 -7.75 2.03 -4.76
CA GLU A 247 -7.38 2.16 -6.17
C GLU A 247 -8.52 2.85 -6.94
N LYS A 248 -8.20 3.95 -7.64
CA LYS A 248 -9.16 4.79 -8.36
C LYS A 248 -9.37 4.33 -9.80
#